data_AF-A0A8J6SZG3-F1
#
_entry.id   AF-A0A8J6SZG3-F1
#
_cell.length_a   1.000
_cell.length_b   1.000
_cell.length_c   1.000
_cell.angle_alpha   90.00
_cell.angle_beta   90.00
_cell.angle_gamma   90.00
#
_symmetry.space_group_name_H-M   'P 1'
#
loop_
_entity.id
_entity.type
_entity.pdbx_description
1 polymer ?
#
loop_
_entity_poly.entity_id
_entity_poly.type
_entity_poly.pdbx_seq_one_letter_code
_entity_poly.pdbx_strand_id
1 'polypeptide(L)' 'MKTLLKDAGACVTATDTLTACIAAFENERPNVLISDIELPDGNGFQLLDKLQNLSRKALKRP' A
#
# COMPACT_ATOMS: atom_id res chain seq x y z
N MET A 1 0.56 -11.91 -10.04
CA MET A 1 -0.44 -10.84 -9.81
C MET A 1 -0.15 -9.56 -10.58
N LYS A 2 1.06 -8.98 -10.49
CA LYS A 2 1.43 -7.70 -11.14
C LYS A 2 1.09 -7.63 -12.63
N THR A 3 1.50 -8.62 -13.43
CA THR A 3 1.27 -8.63 -14.89
C THR A 3 -0.22 -8.64 -15.22
N LEU A 4 -1.01 -9.52 -14.58
CA LEU A 4 -2.45 -9.61 -14.77
C LEU A 4 -3.17 -8.27 -14.52
N LEU A 5 -2.82 -7.56 -13.46
CA LEU A 5 -3.44 -6.26 -13.13
C LEU A 5 -3.04 -5.17 -14.13
N LYS A 6 -1.80 -5.18 -14.61
CA LYS A 6 -1.34 -4.26 -15.67
C LYS A 6 -2.05 -4.52 -16.98
N ASP A 7 -2.22 -5.79 -17.36
CA ASP A 7 -2.93 -6.18 -18.59
C ASP A 7 -4.41 -5.79 -18.54
N ALA A 8 -4.99 -5.76 -17.33
CA ALA A 8 -6.33 -5.22 -17.09
C ALA A 8 -6.40 -3.67 -17.11
N GLY A 9 -5.29 -2.97 -17.37
CA GLY A 9 -5.22 -1.52 -17.49
C GLY A 9 -4.91 -0.77 -16.18
N ALA A 10 -4.55 -1.46 -15.10
CA ALA A 10 -4.22 -0.80 -13.84
C ALA A 10 -2.78 -0.25 -13.83
N CYS A 11 -2.59 0.91 -13.19
CA CYS A 11 -1.29 1.38 -12.75
C CYS A 11 -0.86 0.59 -11.50
N VAL A 12 0.20 -0.21 -11.60
CA VAL A 12 0.61 -1.14 -10.53
C VAL A 12 2.01 -0.83 -10.02
N THR A 13 2.06 -0.43 -8.75
CA THR A 13 3.28 -0.41 -7.92
C THR A 13 3.30 -1.66 -7.06
N ALA A 14 4.39 -2.43 -7.13
CA ALA A 14 4.56 -3.65 -6.34
C ALA A 14 5.77 -3.47 -5.42
N THR A 15 5.61 -3.89 -4.16
CA THR A 15 6.62 -3.77 -3.10
C THR A 15 6.64 -5.06 -2.29
N ASP A 16 7.83 -5.50 -1.89
CA ASP A 16 8.01 -6.80 -1.21
C ASP A 16 8.12 -6.68 0.31
N THR A 17 8.09 -5.45 0.85
CA THR A 17 8.20 -5.16 2.28
C THR A 17 7.18 -4.12 2.72
N LEU A 18 6.80 -4.19 4.00
CA LEU A 18 5.92 -3.24 4.66
C LEU A 18 6.53 -1.83 4.62
N THR A 19 7.84 -1.72 4.80
CA THR A 19 8.55 -0.45 4.75
C THR A 19 8.50 0.19 3.35
N ALA A 20 8.76 -0.59 2.30
CA ALA A 20 8.69 -0.11 0.92
C ALA A 20 7.25 0.28 0.53
N CYS A 21 6.25 -0.48 0.98
CA CYS A 21 4.84 -0.17 0.74
C CYS A 21 4.46 1.19 1.35
N ILE A 22 4.88 1.48 2.58
CA ILE A 22 4.56 2.76 3.23
C ILE A 22 5.18 3.92 2.46
N ALA A 23 6.46 3.80 2.08
CA ALA A 23 7.14 4.84 1.31
C ALA A 23 6.47 5.08 -0.06
N ALA A 24 6.08 4.00 -0.75
CA ALA A 24 5.34 4.10 -2.00
C ALA A 24 3.97 4.79 -1.82
N PHE A 25 3.26 4.46 -0.74
CA PHE A 25 1.94 5.02 -0.43
C PHE A 25 1.97 6.50 -0.01
N GLU A 26 3.07 6.96 0.58
CA GLU A 26 3.28 8.38 0.87
C GLU A 26 3.56 9.19 -0.41
N ASN A 27 4.22 8.59 -1.40
CA ASN A 27 4.48 9.23 -2.69
C ASN A 27 3.24 9.26 -3.60
N GLU A 28 2.50 8.15 -3.67
CA GLU A 28 1.32 8.01 -4.52
C GLU A 28 0.24 7.21 -3.80
N ARG A 29 -0.99 7.74 -3.76
CA ARG A 29 -2.12 7.07 -3.10
C ARG A 29 -2.85 6.17 -4.10
N PRO A 30 -2.71 4.84 -4.01
CA PRO A 30 -3.42 3.93 -4.90
C PRO A 30 -4.92 3.90 -4.57
N ASN A 31 -5.75 3.59 -5.56
CA ASN A 31 -7.19 3.38 -5.36
C ASN A 31 -7.48 2.04 -4.65
N VAL A 32 -6.62 1.05 -4.83
CA VAL A 32 -6.77 -0.30 -4.28
C VAL A 32 -5.41 -0.76 -3.74
N LEU A 33 -5.42 -1.34 -2.55
CA LEU A 33 -4.26 -1.99 -1.94
C LEU A 33 -4.50 -3.50 -1.90
N ILE A 34 -3.54 -4.27 -2.39
CA ILE A 34 -3.51 -5.73 -2.28
C ILE A 34 -2.25 -6.08 -1.49
N SER A 35 -2.42 -6.79 -0.38
CA SER A 35 -1.32 -7.22 0.49
C SER A 35 -1.53 -8.65 0.91
N ASP A 36 -0.44 -9.41 0.96
CA ASP A 36 -0.42 -10.68 1.71
C ASP A 36 -0.50 -10.40 3.22
N ILE A 37 -0.91 -11.42 3.98
CA ILE A 37 -0.97 -11.34 5.44
C ILE A 37 0.44 -11.47 6.03
N GLU A 38 1.23 -12.40 5.52
CA GLU A 38 2.62 -12.62 5.96
C GLU A 38 3.55 -11.80 5.08
N LEU A 39 4.36 -10.94 5.70
CA LEU A 39 5.38 -10.14 5.03
C LEU A 39 6.73 -10.34 5.72
N PRO A 40 7.86 -10.13 5.01
CA PRO A 40 9.20 -10.33 5.58
C PRO A 40 9.51 -9.44 6.81
N ASP A 41 8.94 -8.24 6.87
CA ASP A 41 9.20 -7.23 7.91
C ASP A 41 7.94 -6.81 8.69
N GLY A 42 6.91 -7.67 8.72
CA GLY A 42 5.68 -7.44 9.48
C GLY A 42 4.50 -8.28 8.99
N ASN A 43 3.29 -7.77 9.20
CA ASN A 43 2.07 -8.41 8.68
C ASN A 43 1.09 -7.41 8.06
N GLY A 44 0.16 -7.92 7.25
CA GLY A 44 -0.83 -7.12 6.54
C GLY A 44 -1.76 -6.30 7.44
N PHE A 45 -2.02 -6.75 8.67
CA PHE A 45 -2.84 -6.00 9.63
C PHE A 45 -2.11 -4.77 10.15
N GLN A 46 -0.82 -4.90 10.50
CA GLN A 46 0.02 -3.76 10.88
C GLN A 46 0.15 -2.75 9.75
N LEU A 47 0.24 -3.21 8.49
CA LEU A 47 0.23 -2.33 7.32
C LEU A 47 -1.08 -1.55 7.25
N LEU A 48 -2.23 -2.22 7.38
CA LEU A 48 -3.54 -1.58 7.33
C LEU A 48 -3.70 -0.50 8.40
N ASP A 49 -3.29 -0.78 9.64
CA ASP A 49 -3.33 0.19 10.75
C ASP A 49 -2.47 1.43 10.44
N LYS A 50 -1.26 1.24 9.93
CA LYS A 50 -0.36 2.35 9.56
C LYS A 50 -0.95 3.20 8.44
N LEU A 51 -1.50 2.58 7.40
CA LEU A 51 -2.06 3.31 6.26
C LEU A 51 -3.35 4.05 6.63
N GLN A 52 -4.21 3.47 7.46
CA GLN A 52 -5.40 4.18 7.98
C GLN A 52 -5.00 5.43 8.77
N ASN A 53 -3.97 5.33 9.61
CA ASN A 53 -3.45 6.47 10.36
C ASN A 53 -2.86 7.55 9.44
N LEU A 54 -2.13 7.17 8.39
CA LEU A 54 -1.63 8.09 7.38
C LEU A 54 -2.75 8.78 6.60
N SER A 55 -3.83 8.06 6.25
CA SER A 55 -5.00 8.63 5.58
C SER A 55 -5.75 9.63 6.47
N ARG A 56 -5.96 9.29 7.74
CA ARG A 56 -6.60 10.21 8.72
C ARG A 56 -5.78 11.48 8.93
N LYS A 57 -4.44 11.38 8.97
CA LYS A 57 -3.57 12.55 9.06
C LYS A 57 -3.68 13.44 7.82
N ALA A 58 -3.72 12.85 6.62
CA ALA A 58 -3.86 13.60 5.37
C ALA A 58 -5.18 14.40 5.32
N LEU A 59 -6.29 13.80 5.77
CA LEU A 59 -7.60 14.46 5.84
C LEU A 59 -7.68 15.60 6.89
N LYS A 60 -6.74 15.66 7.82
CA LYS A 60 -6.69 16.68 8.88
C LYS A 60 -5.74 17.85 8.56
N ARG A 61 -5.03 17.82 7.44
CA ARG A 61 -4.20 18.94 7.01
C ARG A 61 -5.11 20.01 6.38
N PRO A 62 -5.03 21.28 6.81
CA PRO A 62 -5.88 22.36 6.29
C PRO A 62 -5.59 22.66 4.82
#